data_AF-A0A453NQS0-F1
#
_entry.id   AF-A0A453NQS0-F1
#
_cell.length_a   1.000
_cell.length_b   1.000
_cell.length_c   1.000
_cell.angle_alpha   90.00
_cell.angle_beta   90.00
_cell.angle_gamma   90.00
#
_symmetry.space_group_name_H-M   'P 1'
#
loop_
_entity.id
_entity.type
_entity.pdbx_description
1 polymer ?
#
loop_
_entity_poly.entity_id
_entity_poly.type
_entity_poly.pdbx_seq_one_letter_code
_entity_poly.pdbx_strand_id
1 'polypeptide(L)'
;AKAFDNVSWEYLLELLQALGFSARWRDWITMLPATSTSSFLLNGAAGKQIIHCRGLRQGDPLSPLLFIIAIDPMHRLLQRAMELGQLDSLPGRDLS
;
A
#
# COMPACT_ATOMS: atom_id res chain seq x y z
N ALA A 1 11.39 -1.20 7.30
CA ALA A 1 10.62 -2.17 6.49
C ALA A 1 9.80 -1.40 5.47
N LYS A 2 9.79 -1.82 4.20
CA LYS A 2 9.26 -1.06 3.05
C LYS A 2 7.73 -0.87 3.18
N ALA A 3 7.29 0.30 3.64
CA ALA A 3 5.87 0.60 3.84
C ALA A 3 5.02 0.36 2.57
N PHE A 4 5.61 0.58 1.41
CA PHE A 4 5.02 0.29 0.10
C PHE A 4 4.66 -1.19 -0.08
N ASP A 5 5.46 -2.13 0.43
CA ASP A 5 5.26 -3.57 0.22
C ASP A 5 4.14 -4.16 1.09
N ASN A 6 3.67 -3.41 2.10
CA ASN A 6 2.72 -3.88 3.11
C ASN A 6 1.28 -3.35 2.92
N VAL A 7 1.04 -2.44 1.97
CA VAL A 7 -0.32 -1.95 1.71
C VAL A 7 -1.15 -3.07 1.09
N SER A 8 -2.27 -3.41 1.74
CA SER A 8 -3.25 -4.36 1.20
C SER A 8 -4.03 -3.72 0.06
N TRP A 9 -4.16 -4.44 -1.06
CA TRP A 9 -4.96 -4.00 -2.21
C TRP A 9 -6.46 -3.94 -1.89
N GLU A 10 -6.96 -4.87 -1.06
CA GLU A 10 -8.35 -4.86 -0.59
C GLU A 10 -8.65 -3.57 0.18
N TYR A 11 -7.79 -3.23 1.15
CA TYR A 11 -7.87 -1.98 1.91
C TYR A 11 -7.86 -0.75 0.98
N LEU A 12 -6.94 -0.72 0.01
CA LEU A 12 -6.83 0.41 -0.92
C LEU A 12 -8.10 0.58 -1.77
N LEU A 13 -8.69 -0.50 -2.26
CA LEU A 13 -9.90 -0.45 -3.07
C LEU A 13 -11.13 -0.05 -2.24
N GLU A 14 -11.25 -0.55 -1.02
CA GLU A 14 -12.29 -0.12 -0.06
C GLU A 14 -12.15 1.35 0.29
N LEU A 15 -10.93 1.82 0.54
CA LEU A 15 -10.65 3.21 0.83
C LEU A 15 -11.02 4.12 -0.35
N LEU A 16 -10.61 3.76 -1.56
CA LEU A 16 -10.96 4.51 -2.76
C LEU A 16 -12.48 4.55 -2.96
N GLN A 17 -13.19 3.46 -2.66
CA GLN A 17 -14.66 3.45 -2.68
C GLN A 17 -15.25 4.40 -1.64
N ALA A 18 -14.74 4.37 -0.41
CA ALA A 18 -15.19 5.25 0.67
C ALA A 18 -14.92 6.74 0.39
N LEU A 19 -13.84 7.04 -0.35
CA LEU A 19 -13.51 8.39 -0.82
C LEU A 19 -14.32 8.84 -2.05
N GLY A 20 -15.20 7.99 -2.58
CA GLY A 20 -16.10 8.34 -3.69
C GLY A 20 -15.51 8.13 -5.09
N PHE A 21 -14.40 7.40 -5.22
CA PHE A 21 -13.85 7.08 -6.55
C PHE A 21 -14.80 6.14 -7.32
N SER A 22 -14.99 6.45 -8.61
CA SER A 22 -15.86 5.66 -9.49
C SER A 22 -15.37 4.22 -9.63
N ALA A 23 -16.29 3.29 -9.95
CA ALA A 23 -15.96 1.90 -10.25
C ALA A 23 -14.88 1.78 -11.34
N ARG A 24 -15.03 2.54 -12.43
CA ARG A 24 -14.05 2.58 -13.53
C ARG A 24 -12.64 2.93 -13.06
N TRP A 25 -12.52 3.89 -12.14
CA TRP A 25 -11.21 4.28 -11.63
C TRP A 25 -10.61 3.18 -10.77
N ARG A 26 -11.41 2.54 -9.91
CA ARG A 26 -11.00 1.38 -9.12
C ARG A 26 -10.58 0.20 -10.00
N ASP A 27 -11.30 -0.07 -11.09
CA ASP A 27 -10.95 -1.11 -12.07
C ASP A 27 -9.57 -0.86 -12.69
N TRP A 28 -9.24 0.39 -13.04
CA TRP A 28 -7.90 0.74 -13.51
C TRP A 28 -6.82 0.48 -12.45
N ILE A 29 -7.11 0.78 -11.19
CA ILE A 29 -6.19 0.49 -10.08
C ILE A 29 -5.99 -1.02 -9.90
N THR A 30 -7.00 -1.85 -10.13
CA THR A 30 -6.84 -3.32 -10.09
C THR A 30 -5.91 -3.88 -11.17
N MET A 31 -5.66 -3.13 -12.25
CA MET A 31 -4.71 -3.54 -13.30
C MET A 31 -3.24 -3.28 -12.94
N LEU A 32 -2.96 -2.43 -11.96
CA LEU A 32 -1.59 -2.14 -11.49
C LEU A 32 -0.89 -3.37 -10.87
N PRO A 33 -1.50 -4.17 -9.96
CA PRO A 33 -0.87 -5.38 -9.46
C PRO A 33 -0.71 -6.47 -10.53
N ALA A 34 -1.58 -6.51 -11.55
CA ALA A 34 -1.47 -7.46 -12.66
C ALA A 34 -0.25 -7.17 -13.57
N THR A 35 0.18 -5.91 -13.69
CA THR A 35 1.41 -5.54 -14.41
C THR A 35 2.67 -5.63 -13.53
N SER A 36 2.49 -5.70 -12.21
CA SER A 36 3.54 -6.00 -11.24
C SER A 36 3.72 -7.50 -11.11
N THR A 37 4.36 -8.12 -12.11
CA THR A 37 4.79 -9.51 -12.02
C THR A 37 6.30 -9.59 -11.98
N SER A 38 6.84 -10.48 -11.15
CA SER A 38 8.26 -10.79 -11.11
C SER A 38 8.49 -12.24 -11.51
N SER A 39 9.54 -12.49 -12.29
CA SER A 39 10.06 -13.83 -12.55
C SER A 39 11.46 -13.94 -11.96
N PHE A 40 11.76 -15.09 -11.36
CA PHE A 40 13.13 -15.41 -10.97
C PHE A 40 13.89 -15.86 -12.21
N LEU A 41 15.06 -15.28 -12.45
CA LEU A 41 15.92 -15.66 -13.57
C LEU A 41 16.97 -16.63 -13.03
N LEU A 42 16.86 -17.90 -13.39
CA LEU A 42 17.77 -18.95 -12.92
C LEU A 42 18.56 -19.48 -14.12
N ASN A 43 19.87 -19.23 -14.13
CA ASN A 43 20.79 -19.60 -15.21
C ASN A 43 20.34 -19.15 -16.62
N GLY A 44 19.81 -17.94 -16.75
CA GLY A 44 19.38 -17.39 -18.05
C GLY A 44 17.97 -17.78 -18.49
N ALA A 45 17.31 -18.72 -17.79
CA ALA A 45 15.92 -19.08 -18.04
C ALA A 45 14.99 -18.32 -17.07
N ALA A 46 13.95 -17.68 -17.61
CA ALA A 46 12.90 -17.08 -16.80
C ALA A 46 12.06 -18.19 -16.15
N GLY A 47 12.05 -18.22 -14.82
CA GLY A 47 11.22 -19.11 -14.02
C GLY A 47 9.76 -18.67 -13.94
N LYS A 48 8.97 -19.40 -13.13
CA LYS A 48 7.53 -19.15 -12.95
C LYS A 48 7.26 -17.70 -12.51
N GLN A 49 6.27 -17.08 -13.14
CA GLN A 49 5.83 -15.72 -12.83
C GLN A 49 5.12 -15.69 -11.46
N ILE A 50 5.52 -14.75 -10.63
CA ILE A 50 4.92 -14.46 -9.32
C ILE A 50 4.08 -13.22 -9.47
N ILE A 51 2.81 -13.35 -9.11
CA ILE A 51 1.85 -12.25 -9.05
C ILE A 51 1.94 -11.66 -7.65
N HIS A 52 2.19 -10.35 -7.58
CA HIS A 52 2.25 -9.65 -6.29
C HIS A 52 0.82 -9.33 -5.83
N CYS A 53 0.32 -10.06 -4.83
CA CYS A 53 -1.01 -9.82 -4.25
C CYS A 53 -1.03 -8.72 -3.18
N ARG A 54 0.11 -8.08 -2.87
CA ARG A 54 0.26 -7.04 -1.85
C ARG A 54 1.33 -6.04 -2.27
N GLY A 55 1.15 -4.80 -1.82
CA GLY A 55 2.13 -3.73 -1.96
C GLY A 55 2.11 -2.99 -3.30
N LEU A 56 2.62 -1.76 -3.25
CA LEU A 56 2.76 -0.84 -4.36
C LEU A 56 4.18 -0.93 -4.93
N ARG A 57 4.32 -1.12 -6.24
CA ARG A 57 5.63 -1.30 -6.87
C ARG A 57 6.37 0.05 -6.95
N GLN A 58 7.60 0.09 -6.44
CA GLN A 58 8.53 1.19 -6.71
C GLN A 58 8.83 1.28 -8.22
N GLY A 59 8.61 2.45 -8.82
CA GLY A 59 8.81 2.70 -10.25
C GLY A 59 7.52 2.85 -11.07
N ASP A 60 6.35 2.52 -10.50
CA ASP A 60 5.06 2.94 -11.06
C ASP A 60 4.79 4.40 -10.67
N PRO A 61 4.51 5.30 -11.63
CA PRO A 61 4.23 6.71 -11.32
C PRO A 61 2.99 6.93 -10.43
N LEU A 62 2.06 5.96 -10.36
CA LEU A 62 0.86 6.06 -9.52
C LEU A 62 1.07 5.55 -8.09
N SER A 63 2.04 4.67 -7.86
CA SER A 63 2.33 4.11 -6.54
C SER A 63 2.54 5.17 -5.44
N PRO A 64 3.29 6.27 -5.65
CA PRO A 64 3.45 7.31 -4.61
C PRO A 64 2.13 7.98 -4.21
N LEU A 65 1.25 8.26 -5.18
CA LEU A 65 -0.04 8.90 -4.92
C LEU A 65 -0.98 7.97 -4.15
N LEU A 66 -1.06 6.70 -4.57
CA LEU A 66 -1.86 5.69 -3.88
C LEU A 66 -1.37 5.46 -2.45
N PHE A 67 -0.06 5.52 -2.21
CA PHE A 67 0.51 5.44 -0.88
C PHE A 67 0.08 6.61 0.01
N ILE A 68 0.11 7.84 -0.50
CA ILE A 68 -0.34 9.04 0.23
C ILE A 68 -1.83 8.93 0.59
N ILE A 69 -2.66 8.50 -0.37
CA ILE A 69 -4.09 8.29 -0.12
C ILE A 69 -4.30 7.25 0.99
N ALA A 70 -3.52 6.16 0.97
CA ALA A 70 -3.61 5.08 1.94
C ALA A 70 -3.17 5.47 3.36
N ILE A 71 -2.12 6.29 3.50
CA ILE A 71 -1.50 6.59 4.81
C ILE A 71 -2.29 7.63 5.60
N ASP A 72 -2.93 8.60 4.94
CA ASP A 72 -3.65 9.70 5.58
C ASP A 72 -4.75 9.25 6.56
N PRO A 73 -5.68 8.34 6.17
CA PRO A 73 -6.68 7.80 7.08
C PRO A 73 -6.08 6.95 8.20
N MET A 74 -5.02 6.18 7.90
CA MET A 74 -4.32 5.36 8.90
C MET A 74 -3.69 6.25 9.97
N HIS A 75 -3.05 7.35 9.56
CA HIS A 75 -2.48 8.31 10.48
C HIS A 75 -3.55 8.92 11.39
N ARG A 76 -4.69 9.34 10.83
CA ARG A 76 -5.82 9.86 11.63
C ARG A 76 -6.37 8.83 12.60
N LEU A 77 -6.47 7.56 12.21
CA LEU A 77 -6.90 6.47 13.10
C LEU A 77 -5.92 6.26 14.25
N LEU A 78 -4.62 6.29 13.97
CA LEU A 78 -3.58 6.16 15.01
C LEU A 78 -3.62 7.33 15.98
N GLN A 79 -3.72 8.58 15.50
CA GLN A 79 -3.84 9.76 16.37
C GLN A 79 -5.07 9.66 17.27
N ARG A 80 -6.22 9.26 16.71
CA ARG A 80 -7.45 9.08 17.49
C ARG A 80 -7.33 7.98 18.54
N ALA A 81 -6.64 6.88 18.23
CA ALA A 81 -6.39 5.81 19.18
C ALA A 81 -5.45 6.26 20.32
N MET A 82 -4.50 7.16 20.05
CA MET A 82 -3.67 7.80 21.07
C MET A 82 -4.49 8.74 21.97
N GLU A 83 -5.36 9.57 21.39
CA GLU A 83 -6.27 10.47 22.15
C GLU A 83 -7.21 9.69 23.08
N LEU A 84 -7.66 8.51 22.65
CA LEU A 84 -8.53 7.63 23.42
C LEU A 84 -7.76 6.77 24.45
N GLY A 85 -6.44 6.91 24.55
CA GLY A 85 -5.59 6.11 25.43
C GLY A 85 -5.56 4.61 25.11
N GLN A 86 -5.92 4.23 23.88
CA GLN A 86 -5.91 2.84 23.42
C GLN A 86 -4.53 2.41 22.91
N LEU A 87 -3.69 3.37 22.55
CA LEU A 87 -2.30 3.17 22.16
C LEU A 87 -1.42 4.14 22.95
N ASP A 88 -0.47 3.58 23.70
CA ASP A 88 0.60 4.38 24.28
C ASP A 88 1.59 4.79 23.18
N SER A 89 2.15 5.99 23.31
CA SER A 89 3.28 6.38 22.48
C SER A 89 4.44 5.41 22.72
N LEU A 90 5.05 4.92 21.64
CA LEU A 90 6.24 4.09 21.77
C LEU A 90 7.34 4.92 22.47
N PRO A 91 8.00 4.42 23.53
CA PRO A 91 9.14 5.11 24.11
C PRO A 91 10.28 5.07 23.10
N GLY A 92 10.52 6.18 22.40
CA GLY A 92 11.40 6.20 21.24
C GLY A 92 11.96 7.57 20.88
N ARG A 93 13.13 7.84 21.48
CA ARG A 93 14.13 8.90 21.18
C ARG A 93 13.61 10.34 21.13
N ASP A 94 13.78 11.02 22.26
CA ASP A 94 14.10 12.45 22.28
C ASP A 94 15.27 12.69 21.31
N LEU A 95 14.98 13.28 20.15
CA LEU A 95 15.97 13.95 19.34
C LEU A 95 16.04 15.39 19.86
N SER A 96 16.88 15.57 20.87
CA SER A 96 17.49 16.86 21.23
C SER A 96 18.29 17.41 20.06
#